data_AF-A0A4P5UP13-F1
#
_entry.id   AF-A0A4P5UP13-F1
#
_cell.length_a   1.000
_cell.length_b   1.000
_cell.length_c   1.000
_cell.angle_alpha   90.00
_cell.angle_beta   90.00
_cell.angle_gamma   90.00
#
_symmetry.space_group_name_H-M   'P 1'
#
loop_
_entity.id
_entity.type
_entity.pdbx_description
1 polymer ?
#
loop_
_entity_poly.entity_id
_entity_poly.type
_entity_poly.pdbx_seq_one_letter_code
_entity_poly.pdbx_strand_id
1 'polypeptide(L)'
;MAVRQTHNVQEPKESQTVSRARKFLNRISLMFVLILAAGGTAIYINNVMRVNKMLNEVRALEKTRDSLISVNQQLKSKVLDMQSAPRITDLAKQRLGMIPNPKAPTSVTP
;
A
#
# COMPACT_ATOMS: atom_id res chain seq x y z
N MET A 1 -88.54 -27.91 -22.01
CA MET A 1 -87.31 -28.56 -22.54
C MET A 1 -86.60 -27.50 -23.39
N ALA A 2 -85.34 -27.14 -23.24
CA ALA A 2 -84.20 -27.79 -22.64
C ALA A 2 -83.26 -26.76 -21.98
N VAL A 3 -82.67 -27.18 -20.86
CA VAL A 3 -81.70 -26.45 -20.04
C VAL A 3 -80.37 -26.37 -20.80
N ARG A 4 -79.90 -25.15 -21.09
CA ARG A 4 -78.53 -24.93 -21.59
C ARG A 4 -77.58 -24.94 -20.40
N GLN A 5 -76.77 -25.99 -20.33
CA GLN A 5 -75.75 -26.22 -19.34
C GLN A 5 -74.65 -25.15 -19.44
N THR A 6 -74.35 -24.52 -18.30
CA THR A 6 -73.19 -23.67 -18.09
C THR A 6 -71.93 -24.53 -18.10
N HIS A 7 -71.13 -24.42 -19.16
CA HIS A 7 -69.81 -25.05 -19.20
C HIS A 7 -68.87 -24.28 -18.27
N ASN A 8 -68.84 -24.69 -17.01
CA ASN A 8 -67.94 -24.19 -15.99
C ASN A 8 -66.53 -24.71 -16.32
N VAL A 9 -65.71 -23.86 -16.95
CA VAL A 9 -64.29 -24.15 -17.17
C VAL A 9 -63.59 -24.02 -15.81
N GLN A 10 -63.45 -25.15 -15.13
CA GLN A 10 -62.60 -25.26 -13.95
C GLN A 10 -61.14 -25.10 -14.41
N GLU A 11 -60.57 -23.92 -14.18
CA GLU A 11 -59.12 -23.75 -14.18
C GLU A 11 -58.49 -24.77 -13.20
N PRO A 12 -57.36 -25.40 -13.58
CA PRO A 12 -56.72 -26.36 -12.71
C PRO A 12 -56.23 -25.61 -11.47
N LYS A 13 -56.72 -26.02 -10.30
CA LYS A 13 -56.18 -25.61 -8.99
C LYS A 13 -54.76 -26.13 -8.87
N GLU A 14 -53.80 -25.49 -9.54
CA GLU A 14 -52.38 -25.71 -9.28
C GLU A 14 -52.14 -25.26 -7.84
N SER A 15 -51.86 -26.26 -7.01
CA SER A 15 -51.82 -26.24 -5.56
C SER A 15 -51.14 -24.99 -4.99
N GLN A 16 -51.91 -24.20 -4.23
CA GLN A 16 -51.43 -23.00 -3.51
C GLN A 16 -50.16 -23.28 -2.68
N THR A 17 -49.92 -24.52 -2.28
CA THR A 17 -48.72 -24.99 -1.58
C THR A 17 -47.45 -24.87 -2.42
N VAL A 18 -47.49 -25.22 -3.72
CA VAL A 18 -46.34 -25.11 -4.63
C VAL A 18 -45.99 -23.63 -4.90
N SER A 19 -47.00 -22.77 -5.00
CA SER A 19 -46.80 -21.32 -5.18
C SER A 19 -46.15 -20.66 -3.95
N ARG A 20 -46.50 -21.09 -2.73
CA ARG A 20 -45.90 -20.60 -1.48
C ARG A 20 -44.46 -21.11 -1.33
N ALA A 21 -44.21 -22.38 -1.63
CA ALA A 21 -42.87 -22.97 -1.58
C ALA A 21 -41.88 -22.25 -2.53
N ARG A 22 -42.28 -21.95 -3.78
CA ARG A 22 -41.45 -21.14 -4.70
C ARG A 22 -41.14 -19.74 -4.17
N LYS A 23 -42.12 -19.06 -3.56
CA LYS A 23 -41.89 -17.72 -2.97
C LYS A 23 -40.92 -17.75 -1.79
N PHE A 24 -41.00 -18.78 -0.93
CA PHE A 24 -40.06 -18.96 0.18
C PHE A 24 -38.64 -19.27 -0.32
N LEU A 25 -38.50 -20.19 -1.28
CA LEU A 25 -37.22 -20.48 -1.94
C LEU A 25 -36.61 -19.24 -2.58
N ASN A 26 -37.41 -18.42 -3.26
CA ASN A 26 -36.92 -17.19 -3.89
C ASN A 26 -36.46 -16.15 -2.86
N ARG A 27 -37.16 -16.02 -1.72
CA ARG A 27 -36.74 -15.12 -0.63
C ARG A 27 -35.46 -15.58 0.06
N ILE A 28 -35.30 -16.88 0.28
CA ILE A 28 -34.08 -17.45 0.87
C ILE A 28 -32.90 -17.30 -0.09
N SER A 29 -33.11 -17.55 -1.39
CA SER A 29 -32.10 -17.33 -2.42
C SER A 29 -31.68 -15.85 -2.48
N LEU A 30 -32.64 -14.92 -2.46
CA LEU A 30 -32.35 -13.49 -2.42
C LEU A 30 -31.56 -13.09 -1.16
N MET A 31 -31.94 -13.63 0.01
CA MET A 31 -31.20 -13.42 1.27
C MET A 31 -29.77 -13.93 1.18
N PHE A 32 -29.56 -15.11 0.60
CA PHE A 32 -28.23 -15.70 0.44
C PHE A 32 -27.35 -14.87 -0.49
N VAL A 33 -27.90 -14.40 -1.61
CA VAL A 33 -27.20 -13.49 -2.54
C VAL A 33 -26.84 -12.17 -1.84
N LEU A 34 -27.76 -11.62 -1.03
CA LEU A 34 -27.51 -10.40 -0.25
C LEU A 34 -26.37 -10.59 0.76
N ILE A 35 -26.37 -11.71 1.49
CA ILE A 35 -25.32 -12.03 2.46
C ILE A 35 -23.98 -12.22 1.76
N LEU A 36 -23.95 -12.94 0.63
CA LEU A 36 -22.73 -13.12 -0.15
C LEU A 36 -22.21 -11.80 -0.73
N ALA A 37 -23.10 -10.94 -1.25
CA ALA A 37 -22.72 -9.63 -1.77
C ALA A 37 -22.15 -8.73 -0.66
N ALA A 38 -22.80 -8.70 0.50
CA ALA A 38 -22.31 -7.96 1.67
C ALA A 38 -20.96 -8.51 2.18
N GLY A 39 -20.84 -9.83 2.30
CA GLY A 39 -19.61 -10.49 2.73
C GLY A 39 -18.45 -10.27 1.76
N GLY A 40 -18.71 -10.41 0.46
CA GLY A 40 -17.73 -10.15 -0.60
C GLY A 40 -17.24 -8.70 -0.58
N THR A 41 -18.16 -7.75 -0.40
CA THR A 41 -17.83 -6.32 -0.28
C THR A 41 -16.97 -6.05 0.96
N ALA A 42 -17.30 -6.64 2.10
CA ALA A 42 -16.52 -6.50 3.33
C ALA A 42 -15.09 -7.03 3.18
N ILE A 43 -14.93 -8.21 2.56
CA ILE A 43 -13.61 -8.80 2.28
C ILE A 43 -12.81 -7.90 1.33
N TYR A 44 -13.45 -7.37 0.29
CA TYR A 44 -12.81 -6.46 -0.65
C TYR A 44 -12.30 -5.19 0.02
N ILE A 45 -13.16 -4.51 0.80
CA ILE A 45 -12.80 -3.29 1.53
C ILE A 45 -11.63 -3.57 2.47
N ASN A 46 -11.67 -4.66 3.24
CA ASN A 46 -10.61 -5.04 4.15
C ASN A 46 -9.26 -5.23 3.42
N ASN A 47 -9.28 -5.89 2.26
CA ASN A 47 -8.08 -6.05 1.44
C ASN A 47 -7.54 -4.72 0.91
N VAL A 48 -8.39 -3.86 0.35
CA VAL A 48 -7.97 -2.56 -0.17
C VAL A 48 -7.40 -1.67 0.93
N MET A 49 -8.02 -1.68 2.12
CA MET A 49 -7.50 -0.95 3.29
C MET A 49 -6.12 -1.48 3.71
N ARG A 50 -5.93 -2.80 3.71
CA ARG A 50 -4.65 -3.43 4.07
C ARG A 50 -3.55 -3.06 3.08
N VAL A 51 -3.85 -3.11 1.79
CA VAL A 51 -2.92 -2.71 0.73
C VAL A 51 -2.56 -1.23 0.86
N ASN A 52 -3.53 -0.34 1.08
CA ASN A 52 -3.26 1.08 1.29
C ASN A 52 -2.39 1.33 2.52
N LYS A 53 -2.65 0.62 3.63
CA LYS A 53 -1.81 0.73 4.83
C LYS A 53 -0.37 0.29 4.54
N MET A 54 -0.20 -0.85 3.88
CA MET A 54 1.12 -1.37 3.51
C MET A 54 1.87 -0.43 2.57
N LEU A 55 1.18 0.19 1.61
CA LEU A 55 1.76 1.17 0.70
C LEU A 55 2.24 2.43 1.45
N ASN A 56 1.48 2.89 2.43
CA ASN A 56 1.87 4.02 3.27
C ASN A 56 3.08 3.69 4.15
N GLU A 57 3.14 2.48 4.70
CA GLU A 57 4.30 2.01 5.46
C GLU A 57 5.56 1.95 4.57
N VAL A 58 5.47 1.37 3.37
CA VAL A 58 6.57 1.34 2.41
C VAL A 58 7.08 2.75 2.10
N ARG A 59 6.19 3.70 1.81
CA ARG A 59 6.57 5.10 1.55
C ARG A 59 7.24 5.76 2.74
N ALA A 60 6.82 5.45 3.97
CA ALA A 60 7.45 5.97 5.18
C ALA A 60 8.87 5.38 5.38
N LEU A 61 9.02 4.08 5.12
CA LEU A 61 10.32 3.41 5.16
C LEU A 61 11.27 3.96 4.08
N GLU A 62 10.79 4.17 2.85
CA GLU A 62 11.56 4.77 1.76
C GLU A 62 12.08 6.16 2.13
N LYS A 63 11.21 7.04 2.64
CA LYS A 63 11.63 8.36 3.13
C LYS A 63 12.70 8.28 4.21
N THR A 64 12.58 7.33 5.12
CA THR A 64 13.55 7.12 6.19
C THR A 64 14.89 6.67 5.63
N ARG A 65 14.88 5.73 4.69
CA ARG A 65 16.06 5.22 3.99
C ARG A 65 16.77 6.32 3.19
N ASP A 66 16.03 7.13 2.46
CA ASP A 66 16.60 8.23 1.67
C ASP A 66 17.19 9.33 2.56
N SER A 67 16.53 9.65 3.68
CA SER A 67 17.08 10.54 4.71
C SER A 67 18.41 10.00 5.26
N LEU A 68 18.46 8.71 5.58
CA LEU A 68 19.66 8.07 6.12
C LEU A 68 20.82 8.10 5.12
N ILE A 69 20.54 7.89 3.83
CA ILE A 69 21.53 7.99 2.76
C ILE A 69 22.04 9.42 2.62
N SER A 70 21.15 10.41 2.66
CA SER A 70 21.53 11.83 2.60
C SER A 70 22.46 12.19 3.76
N VAL A 71 22.11 11.80 4.99
CA VAL A 71 22.94 12.02 6.17
C VAL A 71 24.29 11.30 6.06
N ASN A 72 24.31 10.06 5.58
CA ASN A 72 25.55 9.31 5.35
C ASN A 72 26.47 10.02 4.35
N GLN A 73 25.90 10.54 3.27
CA GLN A 73 26.65 11.29 2.25
C GLN A 73 27.23 12.60 2.82
N GLN A 74 26.46 13.32 3.62
CA GLN A 74 26.93 14.52 4.32
C GLN A 74 28.08 14.20 5.29
N LEU A 75 27.95 13.13 6.07
CA LEU A 75 29.01 12.65 6.97
C LEU A 75 30.28 12.29 6.21
N LYS A 76 30.16 11.53 5.12
CA LYS A 76 31.30 11.20 4.25
C LYS A 76 31.99 12.46 3.72
N SER A 77 31.22 13.42 3.22
CA SER A 77 31.76 14.70 2.75
C SER A 77 32.49 15.46 3.86
N LYS A 78 31.93 15.47 5.08
CA LYS A 78 32.53 16.14 6.23
C LYS A 78 33.81 15.45 6.71
N VAL A 79 33.85 14.12 6.67
CA VAL A 79 35.06 13.35 6.97
C VAL A 79 36.15 13.67 5.94
N LEU A 80 35.81 13.68 4.65
CA LEU A 80 36.76 14.04 3.59
C LEU A 80 37.27 15.48 3.75
N ASP A 81 36.40 16.42 4.09
CA ASP A 81 36.78 17.80 4.40
C ASP A 81 37.70 17.88 5.63
N MET A 82 37.39 17.13 6.69
CA MET A 82 38.24 17.04 7.88
C MET A 82 39.61 16.43 7.60
N GLN A 83 39.66 15.45 6.69
CA GLN A 83 40.90 14.81 6.24
C GLN A 83 41.63 15.61 5.16
N SER A 84 41.06 16.71 4.68
CA SER A 84 41.68 17.50 3.62
C SER A 84 43.02 18.06 4.09
N ALA A 85 44.06 17.84 3.29
CA ALA A 85 45.39 18.39 3.50
C ALA A 85 45.42 19.90 3.81
N PRO A 86 44.63 20.78 3.17
CA PRO A 86 44.59 22.20 3.52
C PRO A 86 44.18 22.43 4.98
N ARG A 87 43.12 21.76 5.44
CA ARG A 87 42.64 21.91 6.82
C ARG A 87 43.63 21.34 7.85
N ILE A 88 44.27 20.21 7.53
CA ILE A 88 45.34 19.64 8.37
C ILE A 88 46.52 20.61 8.47
N THR A 89 46.90 21.23 7.34
CA THR A 89 48.02 22.19 7.28
C THR A 89 47.69 23.45 8.05
N ASP A 90 46.46 23.96 7.94
CA ASP A 90 46.01 25.14 8.69
C ASP A 90 45.95 24.88 10.20
N LEU A 91 45.49 23.69 10.60
CA LEU A 91 45.49 23.30 12.02
C LEU A 91 46.93 23.14 12.55
N ALA A 92 47.84 22.57 11.76
CA ALA A 92 49.25 22.45 12.12
C ALA A 92 49.95 23.82 12.23
N LYS A 93 49.63 24.76 11.34
CA LYS A 93 50.11 26.15 11.43
C LYS A 93 49.62 26.83 12.71
N GLN A 94 48.31 26.74 12.98
CA GLN A 94 47.69 27.46 14.11
C GLN A 94 48.00 26.86 15.48
N ARG A 95 48.05 25.52 15.59
CA ARG A 95 48.19 24.81 16.88
C ARG A 95 49.62 24.37 17.17
N LEU A 96 50.41 24.09 16.15
CA LEU A 96 51.77 23.57 16.29
C LEU A 96 52.83 24.58 15.82
N GLY A 97 52.42 25.77 15.39
CA GLY A 97 53.34 26.83 14.93
C GLY A 97 54.12 26.45 13.67
N MET A 98 53.66 25.44 12.91
CA MET A 98 54.38 24.97 11.72
C MET A 98 54.34 26.02 10.61
N ILE A 99 55.47 26.25 9.95
CA ILE A 99 55.58 27.16 8.81
C ILE A 99 55.66 26.28 7.55
N PRO A 100 54.85 26.54 6.51
CA PRO A 100 54.86 25.73 5.29
C PRO A 100 56.21 25.88 4.59
N ASN A 101 56.84 24.75 4.27
CA ASN A 101 58.11 24.74 3.54
C ASN A 101 57.90 25.22 2.10
N PRO A 102 58.59 26.29 1.63
CA PRO A 102 58.44 26.82 0.27
C PRO A 102 58.93 25.86 -0.82
N LYS A 103 59.69 24.81 -0.47
CA LYS A 103 60.06 23.70 -1.37
C LYS A 103 59.33 22.43 -0.93
N ALA A 104 58.02 22.38 -1.13
CA ALA A 104 57.30 21.11 -1.03
C ALA A 104 57.80 20.17 -2.14
N PRO A 105 58.07 18.88 -1.85
CA PRO A 105 58.47 17.94 -2.89
C PRO A 105 57.32 17.79 -3.90
N THR A 106 57.55 18.18 -5.16
CA THR A 106 56.69 17.78 -6.27
C THR A 106 56.77 16.27 -6.38
N SER A 107 55.60 15.62 -6.32
CA SER A 107 55.45 14.18 -6.44
C SER A 107 56.33 13.61 -7.55
N VAL A 108 57.24 12.69 -7.17
CA VAL A 108 57.87 11.79 -8.12
C VAL A 108 56.75 10.96 -8.75
N THR A 109 56.63 11.02 -10.08
CA THR A 109 55.69 10.19 -10.85
C THR A 109 56.48 9.52 -11.97
N PRO A 110 56.23 8.25 -12.34
CA PRO A 110 55.38 7.23 -11.74
C PRO A 110 56.14 6.16 -10.94
#